data_AF-F4PZ63-F1
#
_entry.id   AF-F4PZ63-F1
#
_cell.length_a   1.000
_cell.length_b   1.000
_cell.length_c   1.000
_cell.angle_alpha   90.00
_cell.angle_beta   90.00
_cell.angle_gamma   90.00
#
_symmetry.space_group_name_H-M   'P 1'
#
loop_
_entity.id
_entity.type
_entity.pdbx_description
1 polymer ?
#
loop_
_entity_poly.entity_id
_entity_poly.type
_entity_poly.pdbx_seq_one_letter_code
_entity_poly.pdbx_strand_id
1 'polypeptide(L)'
;MTITTPQVTCVMKGYLLLYISSLKERDNGKEKGNYCNNECVDRKQRHDRVIKSKDNEDGLMRYKIDQLPNKIGWYLRGGHINLLKERIEREENELNQFINNNNNNNTSSSSSSSSSSSTLNSFTIKKDYIFSDLYLKWDYETTVDICSFGGDIQLFKYLFEKKPEWFGHLDCIKMAASKGNLKMFKILVDNTVPTNIIYDIPECIRIAMEGMHSELSLYLLEKINFKMGESPIVSIQPNHIIENREDFIKMVRIFITIAERNRGRIKLDLFPHLLHLQDIKLLREAHGYSVTNPYNDFENQLSFIMDMVRSRGYSSKFILDRGSLEQVKSAHSLGLFKNNSNNNNNVFEPCNGNVEESLSIMKYIKQHNIGVIDNKIFESISRERNDARMLTVEGSHHTTTLQLSTYATKNAKIDSKLLSLMVQVGTIFYLYEDTPESFELMKQFYKESKINPHISQYYLFQLQTSTTTNQIEIVDYLLNQQSKFHPTALNLVELLSECYNRQFKPLHLLIKQFIINQNQINKNNFKFQYNESVWNQVASRGEIKKIDRLLKKTVHLDSFDSVI
;
A
#
# COMPACT_ATOMS: atom_id res chain seq x y z
N MET A 1 12.15 31.55 -29.35
CA MET A 1 12.74 30.33 -29.94
C MET A 1 12.93 29.32 -28.83
N THR A 2 11.95 28.45 -28.66
CA THR A 2 11.93 27.37 -27.67
C THR A 2 12.65 26.16 -28.25
N ILE A 3 13.77 25.77 -27.67
CA ILE A 3 14.49 24.54 -28.01
C ILE A 3 13.85 23.42 -27.19
N THR A 4 13.07 22.58 -27.86
CA THR A 4 12.57 21.32 -27.30
C THR A 4 13.69 20.28 -27.30
N THR A 5 14.14 19.86 -26.13
CA THR A 5 15.05 18.72 -25.96
C THR A 5 14.28 17.39 -26.12
N PRO A 6 14.77 16.41 -26.90
CA PRO A 6 14.11 15.12 -27.03
C PRO A 6 14.38 14.26 -25.79
N GLN A 7 13.32 13.65 -25.25
CA GLN A 7 13.39 12.63 -24.20
C GLN A 7 14.07 11.36 -24.75
N VAL A 8 15.38 11.22 -24.50
CA VAL A 8 16.13 9.97 -24.71
C VAL A 8 16.31 9.27 -23.36
N THR A 9 15.22 8.78 -22.77
CA THR A 9 15.27 8.04 -21.50
C THR A 9 14.27 6.88 -21.49
N CYS A 10 14.59 5.78 -22.18
CA CYS A 10 14.06 4.46 -21.81
C CYS A 10 14.76 3.25 -22.44
N VAL A 11 15.55 3.41 -23.52
CA VAL A 11 16.06 2.24 -24.25
C VAL A 11 17.25 1.55 -23.56
N MET A 12 18.08 2.27 -22.78
CA MET A 12 19.32 1.69 -22.22
C MET A 12 19.21 0.95 -20.87
N LYS A 13 18.20 1.24 -20.03
CA LYS A 13 18.00 0.52 -18.74
C LYS A 13 17.74 -0.98 -18.97
N GLY A 14 17.15 -1.35 -20.12
CA GLY A 14 16.88 -2.74 -20.50
C GLY A 14 18.12 -3.58 -20.82
N TYR A 15 19.19 -2.97 -21.37
CA TYR A 15 20.37 -3.72 -21.82
C TYR A 15 21.30 -4.12 -20.67
N LEU A 16 21.42 -3.29 -19.62
CA LEU A 16 22.19 -3.66 -18.42
C LEU A 16 21.49 -4.77 -17.61
N LEU A 17 20.15 -4.74 -17.56
CA LEU A 17 19.37 -5.81 -16.93
C LEU A 17 19.46 -7.14 -17.69
N LEU A 18 19.51 -7.11 -19.03
CA LEU A 18 19.76 -8.32 -19.84
C LEU A 18 21.18 -8.88 -19.62
N TYR A 19 22.18 -8.03 -19.43
CA TYR A 19 23.55 -8.47 -19.13
C TYR A 19 23.69 -9.05 -17.71
N ILE A 20 23.06 -8.43 -16.71
CA ILE A 20 23.05 -8.93 -15.31
C ILE A 20 22.25 -10.24 -15.18
N SER A 21 21.11 -10.36 -15.88
CA SER A 21 20.34 -11.60 -15.93
C SER A 21 21.09 -12.74 -16.63
N SER A 22 21.84 -12.43 -17.71
CA SER A 22 22.72 -13.42 -18.38
C SER A 22 23.91 -13.86 -17.52
N LEU A 23 24.33 -13.09 -16.51
CA LEU A 23 25.36 -13.49 -15.56
C LEU A 23 24.79 -14.36 -14.43
N LYS A 24 23.56 -14.11 -13.98
CA LYS A 24 22.88 -14.94 -12.96
C LYS A 24 22.43 -16.32 -13.47
N GLU A 25 22.11 -16.45 -14.76
CA GLU A 25 21.74 -17.76 -15.34
C GLU A 25 22.93 -18.71 -15.54
N ARG A 26 24.18 -18.23 -15.41
CA ARG A 26 25.38 -19.08 -15.51
C ARG A 26 25.83 -19.72 -14.19
N ASP A 27 25.25 -19.36 -13.05
CA ASP A 27 25.64 -19.90 -11.73
C ASP A 27 24.87 -21.17 -11.31
N ASN A 28 23.93 -21.68 -12.13
CA ASN A 28 23.15 -22.88 -11.83
C ASN A 28 23.49 -24.11 -12.71
N GLY A 29 24.69 -24.16 -13.29
CA GLY A 29 25.16 -25.31 -14.06
C GLY A 29 26.55 -25.74 -13.63
N LYS A 30 26.64 -26.86 -12.89
CA LYS A 30 27.90 -27.53 -12.57
C LYS A 30 28.68 -27.84 -13.86
N GLU A 31 29.83 -27.20 -14.04
CA GLU A 31 30.96 -27.81 -14.73
C GLU A 31 32.27 -27.20 -14.20
N LYS A 32 33.15 -28.08 -13.70
CA LYS A 32 34.49 -27.73 -13.23
C LYS A 32 35.33 -27.33 -14.44
N GLY A 33 35.53 -26.03 -14.64
CA GLY A 33 36.49 -25.46 -15.59
C GLY A 33 37.61 -24.75 -14.86
N ASN A 34 38.84 -25.19 -15.10
CA ASN A 34 40.07 -24.66 -14.52
C ASN A 34 40.19 -23.13 -14.63
N TYR A 35 40.45 -22.47 -13.50
CA TYR A 35 41.01 -21.13 -13.46
C TYR A 35 42.47 -21.20 -13.95
N CYS A 36 42.71 -20.78 -15.20
CA CYS A 36 44.06 -20.49 -15.67
C CYS A 36 44.47 -19.09 -15.19
N ASN A 37 45.46 -19.07 -14.30
CA ASN A 37 46.32 -17.92 -14.08
C ASN A 37 47.00 -17.54 -15.41
N ASN A 38 46.72 -16.34 -15.90
CA ASN A 38 47.41 -15.78 -17.06
C ASN A 38 48.68 -15.07 -16.61
N GLU A 39 49.76 -15.83 -16.43
CA GLU A 39 51.12 -15.33 -16.62
C GLU A 39 51.79 -16.19 -17.69
N CYS A 40 52.39 -15.52 -18.68
CA CYS A 40 53.09 -16.08 -19.85
C CYS A 40 52.23 -16.66 -20.99
N VAL A 41 51.58 -15.77 -21.77
CA VAL A 41 51.19 -16.07 -23.16
C VAL A 41 52.08 -15.30 -24.12
N ASP A 42 52.71 -16.06 -25.02
CA ASP A 42 53.67 -15.68 -26.04
C ASP A 42 53.21 -14.50 -26.91
N ARG A 43 54.09 -13.52 -27.16
CA ARG A 43 53.73 -12.24 -27.84
C ARG A 43 53.14 -12.44 -29.23
N LYS A 44 53.46 -13.55 -29.91
CA LYS A 44 52.96 -13.86 -31.27
C LYS A 44 51.48 -14.26 -31.32
N GLN A 45 50.90 -14.83 -30.26
CA GLN A 45 49.48 -15.24 -30.25
C GLN A 45 48.49 -14.10 -29.97
N ARG A 46 48.97 -12.89 -29.64
CA ARG A 46 48.08 -11.76 -29.35
C ARG A 46 47.50 -11.11 -30.62
N HIS A 47 48.18 -11.20 -31.76
CA HIS A 47 47.77 -10.50 -32.99
C HIS A 47 46.53 -11.08 -33.67
N ASP A 48 46.13 -12.32 -33.37
CA ASP A 48 44.96 -12.96 -34.00
C ASP A 48 43.68 -12.94 -33.15
N ARG A 49 43.69 -12.26 -31.99
CA ARG A 49 42.48 -12.15 -31.15
C ARG A 49 41.46 -11.22 -31.84
N VAL A 50 40.34 -11.81 -32.26
CA VAL A 50 39.19 -11.08 -32.83
C VAL A 50 38.18 -10.75 -31.73
N ILE A 51 37.90 -9.47 -31.53
CA ILE A 51 36.89 -8.97 -30.62
C ILE A 51 35.59 -8.78 -31.39
N LYS A 52 34.50 -9.34 -30.87
CA LYS A 52 33.17 -9.21 -31.46
C LYS A 52 32.40 -8.13 -30.70
N SER A 53 31.90 -7.13 -31.41
CA SER A 53 31.01 -6.11 -30.86
C SER A 53 29.72 -6.05 -31.69
N LYS A 54 28.61 -5.78 -31.02
CA LYS A 54 27.29 -5.67 -31.65
C LYS A 54 26.99 -4.19 -31.79
N ASP A 55 26.95 -3.70 -33.02
CA ASP A 55 26.57 -2.31 -33.29
C ASP A 55 25.04 -2.21 -33.44
N ASN A 56 24.48 -1.01 -33.19
CA ASN A 56 23.04 -0.84 -33.03
C ASN A 56 22.22 -1.05 -34.31
N GLU A 57 22.84 -0.96 -35.48
CA GLU A 57 22.12 -0.99 -36.76
C GLU A 57 22.67 -2.01 -37.78
N ASP A 58 23.96 -2.36 -37.73
CA ASP A 58 24.59 -3.19 -38.78
C ASP A 58 25.43 -4.36 -38.22
N GLY A 59 24.77 -5.48 -37.91
CA GLY A 59 25.42 -6.78 -37.75
C GLY A 59 26.48 -6.90 -36.64
N LEU A 60 27.13 -8.07 -36.59
CA LEU A 60 28.19 -8.36 -35.63
C LEU A 60 29.54 -7.92 -36.23
N MET A 61 30.03 -6.75 -35.81
CA MET A 61 31.34 -6.24 -36.21
C MET A 61 32.46 -7.02 -35.51
N ARG A 62 33.52 -7.33 -36.27
CA ARG A 62 34.70 -8.05 -35.80
C ARG A 62 35.92 -7.15 -35.92
N TYR A 63 36.56 -6.86 -34.81
CA TYR A 63 37.74 -6.01 -34.74
C TYR A 63 38.98 -6.86 -34.40
N LYS A 64 40.09 -6.62 -35.09
CA LYS A 64 41.41 -7.04 -34.62
C LYS A 64 41.90 -6.06 -33.56
N ILE A 65 42.81 -6.48 -32.67
CA ILE A 65 43.31 -5.63 -31.57
C ILE A 65 43.96 -4.33 -32.07
N ASP A 66 44.62 -4.38 -33.22
CA ASP A 66 45.25 -3.25 -33.90
C ASP A 66 44.25 -2.38 -34.69
N GLN A 67 43.02 -2.85 -34.88
CA GLN A 67 41.94 -2.17 -35.61
C GLN A 67 40.79 -1.73 -34.70
N LEU A 68 41.03 -1.61 -33.40
CA LEU A 68 40.00 -1.18 -32.48
C LEU A 68 39.57 0.28 -32.75
N PRO A 69 38.28 0.62 -32.60
CA PRO A 69 37.79 1.97 -32.84
C PRO A 69 38.48 3.00 -31.93
N ASN A 70 38.87 4.14 -32.50
CA ASN A 70 39.48 5.22 -31.72
C ASN A 70 38.46 5.99 -30.85
N LYS A 71 37.17 5.67 -30.91
CA LYS A 71 36.12 6.35 -30.13
C LYS A 71 35.96 5.71 -28.75
N ILE A 72 36.26 6.46 -27.69
CA ILE A 72 36.15 5.99 -26.29
C ILE A 72 34.73 5.46 -25.99
N GLY A 73 33.69 6.14 -26.48
CA GLY A 73 32.30 5.72 -26.31
C GLY A 73 31.98 4.31 -26.83
N TRP A 74 32.77 3.77 -27.76
CA TRP A 74 32.63 2.37 -28.20
C TRP A 74 33.03 1.39 -27.08
N TYR A 75 34.16 1.64 -26.41
CA TYR A 75 34.63 0.80 -25.32
C TYR A 75 33.68 0.82 -24.13
N LEU A 76 33.18 2.01 -23.78
CA LEU A 76 32.27 2.19 -22.65
C LEU A 76 30.94 1.49 -22.90
N ARG A 77 30.32 1.72 -24.07
CA ARG A 77 29.04 1.09 -24.43
C ARG A 77 29.16 -0.42 -24.63
N GLY A 78 30.32 -0.90 -25.10
CA GLY A 78 30.63 -2.32 -25.25
C GLY A 78 31.09 -3.02 -23.95
N GLY A 79 31.27 -2.29 -22.85
CA GLY A 79 31.81 -2.86 -21.61
C GLY A 79 33.27 -3.35 -21.73
N HIS A 80 34.01 -2.87 -22.73
CA HIS A 80 35.38 -3.29 -23.04
C HIS A 80 36.42 -2.52 -22.21
N ILE A 81 36.22 -2.45 -20.89
CA ILE A 81 36.98 -1.57 -20.00
C ILE A 81 38.47 -1.92 -19.94
N ASN A 82 38.82 -3.20 -19.89
CA ASN A 82 40.23 -3.62 -19.87
C ASN A 82 40.96 -3.27 -21.17
N LEU A 83 40.27 -3.38 -22.31
CA LEU A 83 40.83 -2.99 -23.60
C LEU A 83 41.04 -1.48 -23.70
N LEU A 84 40.15 -0.68 -23.10
CA LEU A 84 40.32 0.76 -23.00
C LEU A 84 41.55 1.11 -22.13
N LYS A 85 41.71 0.44 -20.98
CA LYS A 85 42.89 0.62 -20.11
C LYS A 85 44.20 0.28 -20.84
N GLU A 86 44.25 -0.90 -21.47
CA GLU A 86 45.41 -1.33 -22.28
C GLU A 86 45.72 -0.35 -23.42
N ARG A 87 44.68 0.23 -24.04
CA ARG A 87 44.85 1.23 -25.10
C ARG A 87 45.44 2.52 -24.55
N ILE A 88 44.90 3.05 -23.45
CA ILE A 88 45.39 4.26 -22.80
C ILE A 88 46.85 4.09 -22.37
N GLU A 89 47.20 2.96 -21.74
CA GLU A 89 48.58 2.68 -21.30
C GLU A 89 49.54 2.56 -22.49
N ARG A 90 49.10 1.99 -23.61
CA ARG A 90 49.91 1.92 -24.83
C ARG A 90 50.19 3.31 -25.39
N GLU A 91 49.15 4.14 -25.52
CA GLU A 91 49.29 5.51 -26.02
C GLU A 91 50.17 6.38 -25.10
N GLU A 92 50.09 6.21 -23.78
CA GLU A 92 50.99 6.86 -22.82
C GLU A 92 52.44 6.41 -23.00
N ASN A 93 52.68 5.11 -23.19
CA ASN A 93 54.02 4.58 -23.41
C ASN A 93 54.62 5.06 -24.74
N GLU A 94 53.82 5.10 -25.81
CA GLU A 94 54.22 5.61 -27.13
C GLU A 94 54.57 7.11 -27.05
N LEU A 95 53.77 7.90 -26.33
CA LEU A 95 54.05 9.32 -26.10
C LEU A 95 55.35 9.52 -25.31
N ASN A 96 55.57 8.75 -24.26
CA ASN A 96 56.79 8.82 -23.46
C ASN A 96 58.04 8.43 -24.28
N GLN A 97 57.95 7.41 -25.13
CA GLN A 97 59.03 7.03 -26.05
C GLN A 97 59.32 8.15 -27.06
N PHE A 98 58.28 8.77 -27.61
CA PHE A 98 58.42 9.87 -28.55
C PHE A 98 59.11 11.09 -27.91
N ILE A 99 58.71 11.46 -26.68
CA ILE A 99 59.34 12.54 -25.92
C ILE A 99 60.83 12.24 -25.65
N ASN A 100 61.14 11.02 -25.21
CA ASN A 100 62.52 10.62 -24.91
C ASN A 100 63.42 10.61 -26.16
N ASN A 101 62.91 10.14 -27.30
CA ASN A 101 63.65 10.14 -28.55
C ASN A 101 63.95 11.56 -29.06
N ASN A 102 62.99 12.48 -28.94
CA ASN A 102 63.19 13.88 -29.33
C ASN A 102 64.21 14.60 -28.43
N ASN A 103 64.19 14.33 -27.13
CA ASN A 103 65.17 14.91 -26.21
C ASN A 103 66.60 14.44 -26.52
N ASN A 104 66.80 13.17 -26.88
CA ASN A 104 68.13 12.64 -27.20
C ASN A 104 68.71 13.17 -28.52
N ASN A 105 67.88 13.47 -29.52
CA ASN A 105 68.34 13.99 -30.81
C ASN A 105 68.74 15.48 -30.77
N ASN A 106 68.23 16.25 -29.81
CA ASN A 106 68.59 17.66 -29.66
C ASN A 106 69.92 17.87 -28.89
N THR A 107 70.39 16.88 -28.12
CA THR A 107 71.63 17.00 -27.34
C THR A 107 72.90 16.79 -28.17
N SER A 108 72.80 16.27 -29.40
CA SER A 108 73.96 15.93 -30.23
C SER A 108 74.35 17.00 -31.26
N SER A 109 73.65 18.15 -31.33
CA SER A 109 73.87 19.15 -32.40
C SER A 109 74.03 20.62 -31.97
N SER A 110 74.19 20.94 -30.68
CA SER A 110 74.45 22.34 -30.29
C SER A 110 75.41 22.49 -29.11
N SER A 111 76.71 22.48 -29.42
CA SER A 111 77.65 23.37 -28.74
C SER A 111 77.32 24.81 -29.17
N SER A 112 77.22 25.70 -28.18
CA SER A 112 77.10 27.17 -28.26
C SER A 112 75.69 27.83 -28.23
N SER A 113 75.45 28.48 -27.10
CA SER A 113 74.70 29.74 -26.86
C SER A 113 73.18 29.73 -26.54
N SER A 114 72.94 30.17 -25.28
CA SER A 114 71.79 30.93 -24.73
C SER A 114 70.39 30.29 -24.61
N SER A 115 70.18 29.65 -23.46
CA SER A 115 69.15 29.96 -22.43
C SER A 115 67.81 30.60 -22.88
N SER A 116 66.73 29.79 -22.80
CA SER A 116 65.32 30.13 -22.44
C SER A 116 64.20 29.44 -23.26
N SER A 117 64.53 28.63 -24.28
CA SER A 117 63.53 28.07 -25.24
C SER A 117 62.98 26.66 -24.93
N SER A 118 63.54 25.91 -23.97
CA SER A 118 63.22 24.47 -23.80
C SER A 118 61.78 24.17 -23.36
N THR A 119 61.08 25.10 -22.69
CA THR A 119 59.71 24.88 -22.21
C THR A 119 58.64 25.02 -23.32
N LEU A 120 58.91 25.82 -24.36
CA LEU A 120 57.99 26.04 -25.48
C LEU A 120 57.93 24.85 -26.43
N ASN A 121 59.04 24.12 -26.59
CA ASN A 121 59.08 22.96 -27.49
C ASN A 121 58.30 21.76 -26.94
N SER A 122 58.29 21.51 -25.63
CA SER A 122 57.53 20.37 -25.08
C SER A 122 56.01 20.54 -25.25
N PHE A 123 55.51 21.78 -25.14
CA PHE A 123 54.08 22.09 -25.32
C PHE A 123 53.64 21.98 -26.78
N THR A 124 54.50 22.41 -27.71
CA THR A 124 54.19 22.39 -29.15
C THR A 124 54.23 20.95 -29.69
N ILE A 125 55.23 20.17 -29.29
CA ILE A 125 55.34 18.74 -29.64
C ILE A 125 54.15 17.93 -29.08
N LYS A 126 53.67 18.29 -27.88
CA LYS A 126 52.50 17.63 -27.27
C LYS A 126 51.21 17.92 -28.04
N LYS A 127 51.05 19.13 -28.60
CA LYS A 127 49.89 19.46 -29.45
C LYS A 127 49.89 18.63 -30.74
N ASP A 128 50.98 18.62 -31.50
CA ASP A 128 51.02 17.94 -32.81
C ASP A 128 50.85 16.42 -32.68
N TYR A 129 51.35 15.83 -31.59
CA TYR A 129 51.15 14.41 -31.30
C TYR A 129 49.69 14.09 -30.92
N ILE A 130 49.01 14.96 -30.16
CA ILE A 130 47.61 14.77 -29.76
C ILE A 130 46.63 14.80 -30.95
N PHE A 131 46.95 15.50 -32.03
CA PHE A 131 46.06 15.66 -33.19
C PHE A 131 46.18 14.56 -34.25
N SER A 132 47.00 13.53 -34.05
CA SER A 132 47.05 12.42 -35.00
C SER A 132 45.79 11.56 -34.92
N ASP A 133 45.23 11.17 -36.08
CA ASP A 133 44.01 10.35 -36.19
C ASP A 133 44.12 8.96 -35.52
N LEU A 134 45.32 8.58 -35.06
CA LEU A 134 45.64 7.29 -34.44
C LEU A 134 45.36 7.23 -32.94
N TYR A 135 45.19 8.36 -32.25
CA TYR A 135 44.94 8.36 -30.79
C TYR A 135 43.45 8.24 -30.46
N LEU A 136 43.14 7.83 -29.22
CA LEU A 136 41.79 7.84 -28.70
C LEU A 136 41.17 9.24 -28.89
N LYS A 137 40.20 9.32 -29.80
CA LYS A 137 39.43 10.53 -30.05
C LYS A 137 38.54 10.76 -28.84
N TRP A 138 38.91 11.78 -28.10
CA TRP A 138 38.11 12.31 -27.02
C TRP A 138 37.14 13.36 -27.58
N ASP A 139 35.86 13.15 -27.33
CA ASP A 139 34.84 14.16 -27.54
C ASP A 139 34.16 14.48 -26.21
N TYR A 140 33.65 15.72 -26.13
CA TYR A 140 33.02 16.19 -24.90
C TYR A 140 31.78 15.37 -24.53
N GLU A 141 31.04 14.92 -25.54
CA GLU A 141 29.87 14.07 -25.41
C GLU A 141 30.21 12.78 -24.67
N THR A 142 31.37 12.17 -24.94
CA THR A 142 31.82 10.96 -24.22
C THR A 142 32.11 11.24 -22.75
N THR A 143 32.65 12.41 -22.38
CA THR A 143 32.82 12.75 -20.96
C THR A 143 31.47 12.88 -20.27
N VAL A 144 30.53 13.55 -20.90
CA VAL A 144 29.16 13.67 -20.38
C VAL A 144 28.55 12.28 -20.21
N ASP A 145 28.74 11.38 -21.17
CA ASP A 145 28.31 9.99 -21.08
C ASP A 145 28.96 9.27 -19.90
N ILE A 146 30.29 9.35 -19.74
CA ILE A 146 31.01 8.76 -18.58
C ILE A 146 30.42 9.27 -17.26
N CYS A 147 30.19 10.58 -17.16
CA CYS A 147 29.60 11.18 -15.97
C CYS A 147 28.11 10.83 -15.81
N SER A 148 27.42 10.41 -16.87
CA SER A 148 26.03 9.97 -16.83
C SER A 148 25.88 8.51 -16.36
N PHE A 149 26.91 7.68 -16.58
CA PHE A 149 26.97 6.30 -16.14
C PHE A 149 27.22 6.26 -14.63
N GLY A 150 26.17 6.38 -13.82
CA GLY A 150 26.22 6.33 -12.36
C GLY A 150 26.73 5.01 -11.73
N GLY A 151 27.38 4.12 -12.49
CA GLY A 151 27.68 2.74 -12.08
C GLY A 151 29.15 2.43 -11.77
N ASP A 152 30.14 3.04 -12.44
CA ASP A 152 31.54 2.63 -12.28
C ASP A 152 32.47 3.77 -11.85
N ILE A 153 32.45 4.06 -10.54
CA ILE A 153 33.36 5.02 -9.93
C ILE A 153 34.84 4.62 -10.06
N GLN A 154 35.15 3.33 -10.23
CA GLN A 154 36.55 2.88 -10.35
C GLN A 154 37.09 3.21 -11.74
N LEU A 155 36.28 2.99 -12.78
CA LEU A 155 36.61 3.42 -14.13
C LEU A 155 36.74 4.94 -14.20
N PHE A 156 35.80 5.68 -13.62
CA PHE A 156 35.91 7.13 -13.54
C PHE A 156 37.22 7.57 -12.87
N LYS A 157 37.57 7.00 -11.71
CA LYS A 157 38.83 7.29 -11.02
C LYS A 157 40.05 7.02 -11.89
N TYR A 158 40.08 5.87 -12.56
CA TYR A 158 41.18 5.52 -13.47
C TYR A 158 41.30 6.52 -14.62
N LEU A 159 40.20 6.84 -15.30
CA LEU A 159 40.20 7.79 -16.42
C LEU A 159 40.57 9.20 -15.96
N PHE A 160 40.07 9.61 -14.79
CA PHE A 160 40.40 10.90 -14.19
C PHE A 160 41.87 11.01 -13.79
N GLU A 161 42.46 9.93 -13.25
CA GLU A 161 43.89 9.88 -12.92
C GLU A 161 44.78 9.95 -14.17
N LYS A 162 44.39 9.24 -15.24
CA LYS A 162 45.16 9.19 -16.48
C LYS A 162 44.99 10.42 -17.37
N LYS A 163 43.78 10.97 -17.43
CA LYS A 163 43.37 12.03 -18.36
C LYS A 163 42.44 13.05 -17.68
N PRO A 164 42.92 13.76 -16.63
CA PRO A 164 42.08 14.72 -15.90
C PRO A 164 41.57 15.87 -16.78
N GLU A 165 42.30 16.23 -17.85
CA GLU A 165 41.90 17.25 -18.82
C GLU A 165 40.56 16.95 -19.52
N TRP A 166 40.16 15.67 -19.60
CA TRP A 166 38.89 15.25 -20.19
C TRP A 166 37.68 15.68 -19.37
N PHE A 167 37.88 16.02 -18.10
CA PHE A 167 36.81 16.30 -17.15
C PHE A 167 36.70 17.78 -16.76
N GLY A 168 37.45 18.67 -17.42
CA GLY A 168 37.51 20.10 -17.09
C GLY A 168 36.27 20.93 -17.44
N HIS A 169 35.23 20.35 -18.04
CA HIS A 169 34.04 21.09 -18.45
C HIS A 169 32.95 21.10 -17.37
N LEU A 170 32.20 22.20 -17.29
CA LEU A 170 31.14 22.41 -16.30
C LEU A 170 30.05 21.33 -16.32
N ASP A 171 29.65 20.82 -17.50
CA ASP A 171 28.56 19.84 -17.52
C ASP A 171 28.96 18.47 -16.95
N CYS A 172 30.25 18.19 -16.72
CA CYS A 172 30.67 17.00 -15.97
C CYS A 172 30.16 17.07 -14.53
N ILE A 173 30.28 18.24 -13.90
CA ILE A 173 29.79 18.50 -12.54
C ILE A 173 28.26 18.47 -12.50
N LYS A 174 27.60 19.13 -13.46
CA LYS A 174 26.13 19.10 -13.57
C LYS A 174 25.62 17.69 -13.78
N MET A 175 26.29 16.89 -14.61
CA MET A 175 25.90 15.50 -14.86
C MET A 175 26.11 14.65 -13.62
N ALA A 176 27.26 14.76 -12.94
CA ALA A 176 27.51 14.11 -11.66
C ALA A 176 26.43 14.46 -10.61
N ALA A 177 25.99 15.73 -10.59
CA ALA A 177 24.90 16.18 -9.74
C ALA A 177 23.55 15.58 -10.11
N SER A 178 23.21 15.57 -11.40
CA SER A 178 21.95 15.02 -11.91
C SER A 178 21.81 13.52 -11.70
N LYS A 179 22.93 12.81 -11.55
CA LYS A 179 22.99 11.37 -11.26
C LYS A 179 23.19 11.06 -9.78
N GLY A 180 23.35 12.08 -8.92
CA GLY A 180 23.56 11.89 -7.49
C GLY A 180 24.88 11.20 -7.14
N ASN A 181 25.86 11.18 -8.04
CA ASN A 181 27.11 10.45 -7.82
C ASN A 181 28.05 11.29 -6.94
N LEU A 182 27.82 11.26 -5.63
CA LEU A 182 28.56 12.05 -4.63
C LEU A 182 30.08 11.82 -4.69
N LYS A 183 30.52 10.58 -4.92
CA LYS A 183 31.96 10.26 -5.01
C LYS A 183 32.60 10.92 -6.22
N MET A 184 31.95 10.84 -7.37
CA MET A 184 32.42 11.48 -8.60
C MET A 184 32.41 13.00 -8.48
N PHE A 185 31.34 13.55 -7.91
CA PHE A 185 31.24 14.99 -7.64
C PHE A 185 32.40 15.49 -6.77
N LYS A 186 32.71 14.78 -5.66
CA LYS A 186 33.86 15.10 -4.80
C LYS A 186 35.18 15.08 -5.57
N ILE A 187 35.42 14.06 -6.40
CA ILE A 187 36.65 13.99 -7.22
C ILE A 187 36.74 15.18 -8.17
N LEU A 188 35.65 15.56 -8.83
CA LEU A 188 35.65 16.69 -9.77
C LEU A 188 35.90 18.04 -9.08
N VAL A 189 35.35 18.23 -7.87
CA VAL A 189 35.45 19.49 -7.13
C VAL A 189 36.74 19.63 -6.33
N ASP A 190 37.22 18.54 -5.73
CA ASP A 190 38.37 18.58 -4.83
C ASP A 190 39.72 18.53 -5.59
N ASN A 191 39.73 18.14 -6.87
CA ASN A 191 40.95 18.11 -7.68
C ASN A 191 41.13 19.39 -8.49
N THR A 192 42.24 20.10 -8.23
CA THR A 192 42.57 21.39 -8.89
C THR A 192 43.40 21.24 -10.17
N VAL A 193 43.77 20.01 -10.55
CA VAL A 193 44.71 19.76 -11.64
C VAL A 193 44.02 19.00 -12.78
N PRO A 194 44.12 19.48 -14.04
CA PRO A 194 44.88 20.64 -14.50
C PRO A 194 44.12 21.98 -14.40
N THR A 195 42.81 21.96 -14.20
CA THR A 195 41.97 23.16 -14.20
C THR A 195 40.96 23.13 -13.07
N ASN A 196 40.95 24.18 -12.26
CA ASN A 196 39.88 24.42 -11.29
C ASN A 196 38.57 24.69 -12.05
N ILE A 197 37.63 23.74 -11.99
CA ILE A 197 36.34 23.87 -12.66
C ILE A 197 35.52 24.90 -11.88
N ILE A 198 35.22 26.03 -12.50
CA ILE A 198 34.30 27.02 -11.92
C ILE A 198 32.88 26.50 -12.11
N TYR A 199 32.16 26.28 -11.02
CA TYR A 199 30.77 25.80 -11.07
C TYR A 199 29.87 26.58 -10.13
N ASP A 200 28.60 26.65 -10.49
CA ASP A 200 27.55 27.30 -9.71
C ASP A 200 26.95 26.28 -8.71
N ILE A 201 27.25 26.48 -7.42
CA ILE A 201 26.79 25.59 -6.35
C ILE A 201 25.25 25.59 -6.25
N PRO A 202 24.54 26.75 -6.20
CA PRO A 202 23.08 26.81 -6.31
C PRO A 202 22.48 25.97 -7.43
N GLU A 203 23.07 26.04 -8.63
CA GLU A 203 22.60 25.26 -9.77
C GLU A 203 22.80 23.76 -9.56
N CYS A 204 23.94 23.35 -8.99
CA CYS A 204 24.18 21.94 -8.65
C CYS A 204 23.23 21.42 -7.57
N ILE A 205 22.87 22.26 -6.59
CA ILE A 205 21.85 21.94 -5.58
C ILE A 205 20.52 21.71 -6.29
N ARG A 206 20.07 22.66 -7.13
CA ARG A 206 18.81 22.53 -7.89
C ARG A 206 18.75 21.22 -8.68
N ILE A 207 19.80 20.92 -9.45
CA ILE A 207 19.90 19.70 -10.25
C ILE A 207 19.88 18.44 -9.37
N ALA A 208 20.61 18.42 -8.25
CA ALA A 208 20.61 17.28 -7.33
C ALA A 208 19.23 17.07 -6.67
N MET A 209 18.54 18.17 -6.35
CA MET A 209 17.19 18.12 -5.76
C MET A 209 16.14 17.65 -6.77
N GLU A 210 16.21 18.11 -8.02
CA GLU A 210 15.35 17.63 -9.12
C GLU A 210 15.54 16.14 -9.39
N GLY A 211 16.78 15.65 -9.29
CA GLY A 211 17.10 14.23 -9.38
C GLY A 211 16.77 13.42 -8.11
N MET A 212 16.22 14.04 -7.06
CA MET A 212 15.92 13.43 -5.76
C MET A 212 17.14 12.82 -5.04
N HIS A 213 18.34 13.37 -5.28
CA HIS A 213 19.59 12.85 -4.72
C HIS A 213 19.88 13.47 -3.35
N SER A 214 19.24 12.93 -2.30
CA SER A 214 19.29 13.53 -0.95
C SER A 214 20.69 13.65 -0.37
N GLU A 215 21.55 12.65 -0.56
CA GLU A 215 22.92 12.66 -0.02
C GLU A 215 23.77 13.77 -0.63
N LEU A 216 23.70 13.93 -1.95
CA LEU A 216 24.44 14.97 -2.65
C LEU A 216 23.86 16.36 -2.36
N SER A 217 22.54 16.48 -2.33
CA SER A 217 21.87 17.74 -1.97
C SER A 217 22.31 18.21 -0.58
N LEU A 218 22.32 17.31 0.40
CA LEU A 218 22.78 17.60 1.76
C LEU A 218 24.25 18.03 1.79
N TYR A 219 25.14 17.29 1.11
CA TYR A 219 26.56 17.64 1.01
C TYR A 219 26.79 19.05 0.42
N LEU A 220 26.06 19.40 -0.65
CA LEU A 220 26.17 20.71 -1.27
C LEU A 220 25.66 21.84 -0.37
N LEU A 221 24.56 21.60 0.34
CA LEU A 221 23.99 22.55 1.30
C LEU A 221 24.92 22.79 2.49
N GLU A 222 25.57 21.74 2.98
CA GLU A 222 26.60 21.86 4.02
C GLU A 222 27.77 22.74 3.56
N LYS A 223 28.24 22.59 2.31
CA LYS A 223 29.31 23.44 1.76
C LYS A 223 28.97 24.94 1.73
N ILE A 224 27.69 25.30 1.58
CA ILE A 224 27.24 26.71 1.59
C ILE A 224 26.63 27.14 2.94
N ASN A 225 26.81 26.36 4.00
CA ASN A 225 26.20 26.60 5.31
C ASN A 225 24.68 26.86 5.23
N PHE A 226 24.00 26.24 4.27
CA PHE A 226 22.57 26.39 4.01
C PHE A 226 22.12 27.83 3.70
N LYS A 227 23.04 28.74 3.38
CA LYS A 227 22.71 30.11 2.94
C LYS A 227 22.50 30.11 1.43
N MET A 228 21.26 29.94 1.00
CA MET A 228 20.89 30.17 -0.40
C MET A 228 20.70 31.68 -0.61
N GLY A 229 21.13 32.22 -1.75
CA GLY A 229 20.84 33.60 -2.13
C GLY A 229 19.33 33.87 -2.23
N GLU A 230 18.94 35.12 -2.51
CA GLU A 230 17.54 35.59 -2.42
C GLU A 230 16.54 34.91 -3.38
N SER A 231 16.96 33.98 -4.24
CA SER A 231 16.10 33.50 -5.32
C SER A 231 16.50 32.17 -5.95
N PRO A 232 16.26 31.04 -5.26
CA PRO A 232 15.81 29.87 -5.99
C PRO A 232 14.44 29.43 -5.47
N ILE A 233 13.40 29.67 -6.28
CA ILE A 233 12.16 28.90 -6.16
C ILE A 233 12.52 27.50 -6.65
N VAL A 234 12.74 26.57 -5.72
CA VAL A 234 12.95 25.17 -6.07
C VAL A 234 11.58 24.53 -6.23
N SER A 235 11.10 24.47 -7.48
CA SER A 235 9.87 23.76 -7.83
C SER A 235 10.23 22.30 -8.12
N ILE A 236 9.77 21.37 -7.30
CA ILE A 236 9.85 19.95 -7.64
C ILE A 236 8.73 19.67 -8.65
N GLN A 237 9.12 19.32 -9.88
CA GLN A 237 8.16 18.94 -10.90
C GLN A 237 7.46 17.62 -10.49
N PRO A 238 6.13 17.55 -10.52
CA PRO A 238 5.35 16.40 -10.04
C PRO A 238 5.52 15.11 -10.85
N ASN A 239 6.21 15.19 -11.99
CA ASN A 239 6.29 14.10 -12.95
C ASN A 239 7.37 13.07 -12.60
N HIS A 240 8.23 13.34 -11.61
CA HIS A 240 9.15 12.35 -11.09
C HIS A 240 8.42 11.50 -10.07
N ILE A 241 7.85 10.38 -10.57
CA ILE A 241 7.28 9.32 -9.75
C ILE A 241 8.27 9.03 -8.62
N ILE A 242 7.81 9.18 -7.38
CA ILE A 242 8.58 8.89 -6.17
C ILE A 242 8.82 7.38 -6.15
N GLU A 243 9.84 6.90 -6.86
CA GLU A 243 10.21 5.47 -6.90
C GLU A 243 10.70 5.01 -5.52
N ASN A 244 11.28 5.92 -4.72
CA ASN A 244 11.74 5.66 -3.36
C ASN A 244 11.11 6.63 -2.35
N ARG A 245 10.19 6.10 -1.54
CA ARG A 245 9.53 6.82 -0.44
C ARG A 245 10.53 7.41 0.57
N GLU A 246 11.58 6.67 0.92
CA GLU A 246 12.54 7.10 1.93
C GLU A 246 13.37 8.30 1.46
N ASP A 247 13.81 8.29 0.21
CA ASP A 247 14.61 9.39 -0.34
C ASP A 247 13.76 10.65 -0.48
N PHE A 248 12.48 10.53 -0.83
CA PHE A 248 11.56 11.67 -0.79
C PHE A 248 11.39 12.23 0.62
N ILE A 249 11.22 11.39 1.65
CA ILE A 249 11.16 11.85 3.04
C ILE A 249 12.45 12.58 3.43
N LYS A 250 13.63 12.03 3.09
CA LYS A 250 14.92 12.70 3.33
C LYS A 250 15.00 14.05 2.62
N MET A 251 14.58 14.11 1.35
CA MET A 251 14.52 15.35 0.56
C MET A 251 13.63 16.40 1.22
N VAL A 252 12.41 16.04 1.62
CA VAL A 252 11.50 16.96 2.32
C VAL A 252 12.14 17.49 3.60
N ARG A 253 12.78 16.63 4.40
CA ARG A 253 13.46 17.07 5.63
C ARG A 253 14.60 18.04 5.35
N ILE A 254 15.37 17.79 4.28
CA ILE A 254 16.38 18.73 3.80
C ILE A 254 15.71 20.07 3.47
N PHE A 255 14.63 20.08 2.70
CA PHE A 255 13.90 21.31 2.36
C PHE A 255 13.40 22.08 3.57
N ILE A 256 12.80 21.38 4.56
CA ILE A 256 12.40 21.97 5.84
C ILE A 256 13.61 22.64 6.48
N THR A 257 14.73 21.93 6.64
CA THR A 257 15.97 22.45 7.24
C THR A 257 16.47 23.71 6.55
N ILE A 258 16.43 23.74 5.21
CA ILE A 258 16.81 24.93 4.45
C ILE A 258 15.82 26.08 4.73
N ALA A 259 14.52 25.81 4.73
CA ALA A 259 13.49 26.81 4.99
C ALA A 259 13.62 27.42 6.40
N GLU A 260 13.89 26.61 7.43
CA GLU A 260 14.10 27.10 8.80
C GLU A 260 15.31 28.04 8.87
N ARG A 261 16.44 27.62 8.29
CA ARG A 261 17.68 28.42 8.30
C ARG A 261 17.58 29.71 7.50
N ASN A 262 16.72 29.74 6.49
CA ASN A 262 16.46 30.93 5.68
C ASN A 262 15.22 31.72 6.15
N ARG A 263 14.74 31.49 7.40
CA ARG A 263 13.61 32.18 8.02
C ARG A 263 12.34 32.19 7.14
N GLY A 264 12.06 31.06 6.47
CA GLY A 264 10.89 30.89 5.61
C GLY A 264 10.93 31.67 4.29
N ARG A 265 12.08 32.26 3.91
CA ARG A 265 12.21 32.94 2.59
C ARG A 265 12.12 31.97 1.42
N ILE A 266 12.39 30.69 1.65
CA ILE A 266 12.31 29.64 0.64
C ILE A 266 10.92 29.02 0.72
N LYS A 267 10.24 29.08 -0.42
CA LYS A 267 8.88 28.61 -0.62
C LYS A 267 8.91 27.17 -1.14
N LEU A 268 8.16 26.28 -0.49
CA LEU A 268 8.09 24.87 -0.84
C LEU A 268 6.70 24.54 -1.41
N ASP A 269 6.66 24.12 -2.67
CA ASP A 269 5.46 23.53 -3.27
C ASP A 269 5.50 21.99 -3.17
N LEU A 270 5.52 21.51 -1.93
CA LEU A 270 5.63 20.07 -1.61
C LEU A 270 4.31 19.46 -1.17
N PHE A 271 3.30 20.28 -0.90
CA PHE A 271 2.06 19.85 -0.24
C PHE A 271 1.34 18.72 -1.01
N PRO A 272 1.15 18.80 -2.34
CA PRO A 272 0.52 17.71 -3.09
C PRO A 272 1.26 16.37 -2.95
N HIS A 273 2.59 16.43 -2.86
CA HIS A 273 3.45 15.25 -2.77
C HIS A 273 3.49 14.65 -1.36
N LEU A 274 3.45 15.49 -0.32
CA LEU A 274 3.39 15.04 1.07
C LEU A 274 2.08 14.32 1.41
N LEU A 275 0.98 14.73 0.77
CA LEU A 275 -0.30 14.03 0.91
C LEU A 275 -0.23 12.58 0.43
N HIS A 276 0.57 12.29 -0.61
CA HIS A 276 0.78 10.93 -1.08
C HIS A 276 1.57 10.05 -0.11
N LEU A 277 2.39 10.63 0.78
CA LEU A 277 3.20 9.88 1.74
C LEU A 277 2.43 9.38 2.95
N GLN A 278 1.25 9.95 3.23
CA GLN A 278 0.47 9.69 4.45
C GLN A 278 1.27 9.89 5.76
N ASP A 279 2.37 10.65 5.72
CA ASP A 279 3.18 10.97 6.90
C ASP A 279 2.71 12.29 7.52
N ILE A 280 1.75 12.18 8.43
CA ILE A 280 1.11 13.33 9.10
C ILE A 280 2.15 14.17 9.87
N LYS A 281 3.17 13.54 10.43
CA LYS A 281 4.20 14.25 11.21
C LYS A 281 5.05 15.12 10.28
N LEU A 282 5.51 14.56 9.17
CA LEU A 282 6.28 15.30 8.17
C LEU A 282 5.46 16.41 7.52
N LEU A 283 4.17 16.17 7.27
CA LEU A 283 3.25 17.17 6.74
C LEU A 283 3.08 18.34 7.72
N ARG A 284 2.99 18.07 9.02
CA ARG A 284 2.97 19.10 10.08
C ARG A 284 4.28 19.89 10.12
N GLU A 285 5.44 19.23 10.00
CA GLU A 285 6.75 19.89 9.99
C GLU A 285 6.92 20.79 8.75
N ALA A 286 6.50 20.32 7.57
CA ALA A 286 6.57 21.09 6.32
C ALA A 286 5.59 22.27 6.26
N HIS A 287 4.45 22.17 6.95
CA HIS A 287 3.39 23.18 6.93
C HIS A 287 3.86 24.57 7.37
N GLY A 288 4.78 24.66 8.34
CA GLY A 288 5.35 25.95 8.79
C GLY A 288 6.06 26.74 7.69
N TYR A 289 6.30 26.12 6.53
CA TYR A 289 7.08 26.66 5.41
C TYR A 289 6.32 26.60 4.07
N SER A 290 5.03 26.24 4.06
CA SER A 290 4.18 26.20 2.87
C SER A 290 3.69 27.60 2.46
N VAL A 291 3.44 27.80 1.17
CA VAL A 291 3.20 29.13 0.55
C VAL A 291 1.80 29.70 0.82
N THR A 292 0.90 29.02 1.52
CA THR A 292 -0.48 29.55 1.68
C THR A 292 -1.06 29.45 3.09
N ASN A 293 -1.27 30.65 3.65
CA ASN A 293 -2.34 31.12 4.55
C ASN A 293 -2.05 31.26 6.07
N PRO A 294 -2.29 32.45 6.69
CA PRO A 294 -1.87 32.76 8.06
C PRO A 294 -2.96 32.54 9.14
N TYR A 295 -3.82 31.52 9.05
CA TYR A 295 -4.88 31.28 10.06
C TYR A 295 -4.88 29.86 10.67
N ASN A 296 -5.37 29.83 11.92
CA ASN A 296 -5.08 28.88 13.00
C ASN A 296 -5.53 27.42 12.82
N ASP A 297 -4.88 26.58 13.64
CA ASP A 297 -4.89 25.12 13.87
C ASP A 297 -6.19 24.29 13.68
N PHE A 298 -7.38 24.90 13.64
CA PHE A 298 -8.67 24.20 13.44
C PHE A 298 -9.17 24.27 11.99
N GLU A 299 -8.90 25.39 11.29
CA GLU A 299 -9.18 25.50 9.85
C GLU A 299 -8.25 24.61 9.00
N ASN A 300 -7.18 24.06 9.59
CA ASN A 300 -6.16 23.31 8.85
C ASN A 300 -6.44 21.80 8.80
N GLN A 301 -7.05 21.23 9.85
CA GLN A 301 -7.70 19.91 9.75
C GLN A 301 -8.94 19.99 8.84
N LEU A 302 -9.65 21.13 8.90
CA LEU A 302 -10.80 21.46 8.04
C LEU A 302 -10.39 21.59 6.57
N SER A 303 -9.28 22.27 6.27
CA SER A 303 -8.68 22.41 4.94
C SER A 303 -8.24 21.06 4.39
N PHE A 304 -7.56 20.24 5.19
CA PHE A 304 -7.14 18.90 4.80
C PHE A 304 -8.33 17.99 4.43
N ILE A 305 -9.39 17.97 5.24
CA ILE A 305 -10.61 17.19 4.95
C ILE A 305 -11.37 17.81 3.77
N MET A 306 -11.50 19.14 3.71
CA MET A 306 -12.18 19.86 2.63
C MET A 306 -11.45 19.74 1.30
N ASP A 307 -10.12 19.71 1.27
CA ASP A 307 -9.34 19.48 0.05
C ASP A 307 -9.43 18.01 -0.37
N MET A 308 -9.45 17.06 0.56
CA MET A 308 -9.73 15.66 0.22
C MET A 308 -11.11 15.54 -0.44
N VAL A 309 -12.14 16.19 0.12
CA VAL A 309 -13.52 16.18 -0.38
C VAL A 309 -13.66 16.98 -1.69
N ARG A 310 -13.01 18.14 -1.83
CA ARG A 310 -13.14 19.05 -2.99
C ARG A 310 -12.22 18.70 -4.16
N SER A 311 -10.95 18.34 -3.91
CA SER A 311 -9.96 18.13 -4.98
C SER A 311 -10.02 16.73 -5.61
N ARG A 312 -10.51 15.73 -4.86
CA ARG A 312 -10.58 14.33 -5.32
C ARG A 312 -11.99 13.75 -5.37
N GLY A 313 -13.00 14.54 -5.05
CA GLY A 313 -14.41 14.11 -5.09
C GLY A 313 -14.73 13.00 -4.09
N TYR A 314 -13.95 12.86 -3.02
CA TYR A 314 -14.26 11.87 -1.98
C TYR A 314 -15.55 12.28 -1.28
N SER A 315 -16.59 11.48 -1.49
CA SER A 315 -17.90 11.67 -0.86
C SER A 315 -17.80 11.46 0.65
N SER A 316 -18.78 11.99 1.40
CA SER A 316 -18.98 11.67 2.81
C SER A 316 -18.98 10.15 3.05
N LYS A 317 -19.51 9.39 2.08
CA LYS A 317 -19.45 7.93 2.04
C LYS A 317 -18.02 7.38 2.10
N PHE A 318 -17.05 7.94 1.38
CA PHE A 318 -15.67 7.48 1.45
C PHE A 318 -15.07 7.61 2.86
N ILE A 319 -15.35 8.73 3.54
CA ILE A 319 -14.87 8.96 4.91
C ILE A 319 -15.54 8.00 5.88
N LEU A 320 -16.84 7.75 5.73
CA LEU A 320 -17.56 6.74 6.50
C LEU A 320 -16.95 5.36 6.28
N ASP A 321 -16.81 4.94 5.03
CA ASP A 321 -16.48 3.57 4.63
C ASP A 321 -15.02 3.20 4.90
N ARG A 322 -14.08 4.15 4.75
CA ARG A 322 -12.64 3.89 4.83
C ARG A 322 -11.90 4.69 5.91
N GLY A 323 -12.56 5.65 6.54
CA GLY A 323 -11.94 6.48 7.57
C GLY A 323 -11.71 5.72 8.88
N SER A 324 -10.82 6.26 9.71
CA SER A 324 -10.77 5.91 11.13
C SER A 324 -11.95 6.54 11.89
N LEU A 325 -12.24 6.02 13.08
CA LEU A 325 -13.28 6.57 13.95
C LEU A 325 -13.07 8.06 14.22
N GLU A 326 -11.82 8.50 14.41
CA GLU A 326 -11.50 9.92 14.65
C GLU A 326 -11.74 10.78 13.41
N GLN A 327 -11.52 10.24 12.20
CA GLN A 327 -11.86 10.92 10.95
C GLN A 327 -13.37 11.03 10.76
N VAL A 328 -14.13 9.99 11.11
CA VAL A 328 -15.61 10.02 11.07
C VAL A 328 -16.15 11.01 12.10
N LYS A 329 -15.64 11.01 13.34
CA LYS A 329 -16.01 12.01 14.37
C LYS A 329 -15.75 13.43 13.90
N SER A 330 -14.59 13.66 13.29
CA SER A 330 -14.22 14.97 12.75
C SER A 330 -15.14 15.35 11.59
N ALA A 331 -15.39 14.47 10.63
CA ALA A 331 -16.31 14.76 9.52
C ALA A 331 -17.75 15.04 10.00
N HIS A 332 -18.20 14.35 11.06
CA HIS A 332 -19.49 14.59 11.69
C HIS A 332 -19.57 15.96 12.37
N SER A 333 -18.58 16.33 13.19
CA SER A 333 -18.57 17.64 13.87
C SER A 333 -18.53 18.81 12.87
N LEU A 334 -18.04 18.55 11.66
CA LEU A 334 -18.01 19.50 10.54
C LEU A 334 -19.30 19.53 9.70
N GLY A 335 -20.32 18.74 10.06
CA GLY A 335 -21.60 18.71 9.34
C GLY A 335 -21.53 18.08 7.95
N LEU A 336 -20.48 17.30 7.64
CA LEU A 336 -20.34 16.62 6.34
C LEU A 336 -21.37 15.50 6.17
N PHE A 337 -21.88 14.94 7.27
CA PHE A 337 -23.00 14.02 7.25
C PHE A 337 -24.30 14.81 7.41
N LYS A 338 -25.03 14.99 6.30
CA LYS A 338 -26.37 15.57 6.35
C LYS A 338 -27.32 14.59 7.04
N ASN A 339 -27.92 14.99 8.16
CA ASN A 339 -28.93 14.23 8.92
C ASN A 339 -30.29 14.08 8.20
N ASN A 340 -30.30 14.11 6.87
CA ASN A 340 -31.54 13.99 6.12
C ASN A 340 -31.83 12.50 5.93
N SER A 341 -32.84 11.97 6.64
CA SER A 341 -33.26 10.57 6.62
C SER A 341 -33.51 10.00 5.22
N ASN A 342 -33.69 10.87 4.22
CA ASN A 342 -33.97 10.49 2.84
C ASN A 342 -32.72 10.43 1.95
N ASN A 343 -31.52 10.67 2.50
CA ASN A 343 -30.29 10.71 1.72
C ASN A 343 -29.52 9.39 1.86
N ASN A 344 -29.74 8.46 0.92
CA ASN A 344 -29.05 7.16 0.83
C ASN A 344 -27.52 7.28 0.67
N ASN A 345 -26.97 8.49 0.58
CA ASN A 345 -25.54 8.74 0.43
C ASN A 345 -24.73 8.53 1.71
N ASN A 346 -25.35 8.36 2.87
CA ASN A 346 -24.67 8.05 4.13
C ASN A 346 -24.89 6.59 4.56
N VAL A 347 -25.02 5.68 3.60
CA VAL A 347 -24.94 4.25 3.88
C VAL A 347 -23.47 3.89 4.12
N PHE A 348 -23.18 3.47 5.35
CA PHE A 348 -21.86 2.99 5.74
C PHE A 348 -21.63 1.60 5.16
N GLU A 349 -20.50 1.38 4.50
CA GLU A 349 -20.01 0.10 3.99
C GLU A 349 -18.55 -0.06 4.43
N PRO A 350 -18.26 -0.79 5.51
CA PRO A 350 -16.90 -0.88 6.05
C PRO A 350 -15.96 -1.47 5.01
N CYS A 351 -14.89 -0.73 4.72
CA CYS A 351 -13.84 -1.06 3.77
C CYS A 351 -12.44 -0.85 4.35
N ASN A 352 -12.32 -0.64 5.67
CA ASN A 352 -11.06 -0.28 6.33
C ASN A 352 -10.21 -1.49 6.72
N GLY A 353 -10.69 -2.72 6.49
CA GLY A 353 -9.97 -3.96 6.81
C GLY A 353 -9.84 -4.24 8.31
N ASN A 354 -10.40 -3.39 9.18
CA ASN A 354 -10.30 -3.51 10.63
C ASN A 354 -11.70 -3.60 11.25
N VAL A 355 -12.04 -4.80 11.69
CA VAL A 355 -13.34 -5.11 12.28
C VAL A 355 -13.61 -4.30 13.55
N GLU A 356 -12.62 -4.09 14.42
CA GLU A 356 -12.84 -3.32 15.67
C GLU A 356 -13.09 -1.83 15.37
N GLU A 357 -12.37 -1.27 14.40
CA GLU A 357 -12.55 0.10 13.93
C GLU A 357 -13.94 0.27 13.31
N SER A 358 -14.33 -0.65 12.41
CA SER A 358 -15.64 -0.67 11.75
C SER A 358 -16.80 -0.78 12.75
N LEU A 359 -16.67 -1.62 13.78
CA LEU A 359 -17.67 -1.74 14.85
C LEU A 359 -17.76 -0.47 15.69
N SER A 360 -16.64 0.21 15.93
CA SER A 360 -16.60 1.47 16.67
C SER A 360 -17.24 2.60 15.88
N ILE A 361 -16.99 2.67 14.57
CA ILE A 361 -17.65 3.60 13.64
C ILE A 361 -19.16 3.32 13.60
N MET A 362 -19.57 2.07 13.50
CA MET A 362 -20.99 1.69 13.47
C MET A 362 -21.73 2.08 14.76
N LYS A 363 -21.11 1.87 15.93
CA LYS A 363 -21.63 2.35 17.22
C LYS A 363 -21.81 3.86 17.22
N TYR A 364 -20.80 4.59 16.76
CA TYR A 364 -20.84 6.05 16.68
C TYR A 364 -21.95 6.55 15.75
N ILE A 365 -22.09 5.94 14.55
CA ILE A 365 -23.13 6.26 13.59
C ILE A 365 -24.53 6.12 14.21
N LYS A 366 -24.77 5.00 14.92
CA LYS A 366 -26.05 4.73 15.58
C LYS A 366 -26.33 5.70 16.74
N GLN A 367 -25.32 6.03 17.54
CA GLN A 367 -25.46 6.94 18.68
C GLN A 367 -25.79 8.37 18.26
N HIS A 368 -25.25 8.82 17.12
CA HIS A 368 -25.41 10.19 16.64
C HIS A 368 -26.40 10.37 15.48
N ASN A 369 -26.97 9.27 14.98
CA ASN A 369 -27.95 9.27 13.88
C ASN A 369 -27.45 9.94 12.59
N ILE A 370 -26.18 9.71 12.23
CA ILE A 370 -25.48 10.39 11.11
C ILE A 370 -25.52 9.63 9.78
N GLY A 371 -26.06 8.43 9.77
CA GLY A 371 -26.10 7.57 8.59
C GLY A 371 -26.98 6.34 8.78
N VAL A 372 -27.21 5.62 7.70
CA VAL A 372 -27.96 4.36 7.71
C VAL A 372 -26.96 3.21 7.75
N ILE A 373 -27.16 2.30 8.69
CA ILE A 373 -26.41 1.05 8.78
C ILE A 373 -27.15 0.06 7.88
N ASP A 374 -26.64 -0.17 6.66
CA ASP A 374 -27.19 -1.20 5.77
C ASP A 374 -26.83 -2.59 6.31
N ASN A 375 -27.78 -3.51 6.23
CA ASN A 375 -27.60 -4.91 6.57
C ASN A 375 -26.42 -5.55 5.81
N LYS A 376 -26.07 -5.05 4.61
CA LYS A 376 -24.87 -5.46 3.85
C LYS A 376 -23.53 -5.21 4.55
N ILE A 377 -23.51 -4.40 5.61
CA ILE A 377 -22.32 -4.16 6.44
C ILE A 377 -21.81 -5.46 7.05
N PHE A 378 -22.70 -6.32 7.51
CA PHE A 378 -22.30 -7.60 8.11
C PHE A 378 -21.65 -8.51 7.07
N GLU A 379 -22.13 -8.51 5.82
CA GLU A 379 -21.46 -9.22 4.73
C GLU A 379 -20.04 -8.71 4.48
N SER A 380 -19.84 -7.41 4.57
CA SER A 380 -18.54 -6.78 4.32
C SER A 380 -17.54 -7.10 5.44
N ILE A 381 -17.98 -7.00 6.71
CA ILE A 381 -17.17 -7.41 7.89
C ILE A 381 -16.80 -8.89 7.84
N SER A 382 -17.72 -9.74 7.37
CA SER A 382 -17.46 -11.17 7.18
C SER A 382 -16.45 -11.46 6.08
N ARG A 383 -16.50 -10.71 4.96
CA ARG A 383 -15.50 -10.83 3.88
C ARG A 383 -14.11 -10.41 4.34
N GLU A 384 -13.98 -9.35 5.13
CA GLU A 384 -12.68 -8.85 5.63
C GLU A 384 -11.94 -9.86 6.53
N ARG A 385 -12.65 -10.77 7.21
CA ARG A 385 -12.03 -11.82 8.03
C ARG A 385 -11.45 -13.00 7.23
N ASN A 386 -11.56 -13.01 5.89
CA ASN A 386 -11.23 -14.18 5.05
C ASN A 386 -12.00 -15.46 5.41
N ASP A 387 -13.11 -15.36 6.15
CA ASP A 387 -13.98 -16.48 6.52
C ASP A 387 -15.00 -16.76 5.39
N ALA A 388 -14.51 -16.92 4.16
CA ALA A 388 -15.31 -16.97 2.95
C ALA A 388 -16.17 -18.24 2.85
N ARG A 389 -17.40 -18.22 3.41
CA ARG A 389 -18.56 -18.97 2.90
C ARG A 389 -19.83 -18.10 3.00
N MET A 390 -20.58 -18.08 1.90
CA MET A 390 -21.62 -17.11 1.54
C MET A 390 -22.70 -16.85 2.61
N LEU A 391 -23.00 -15.56 2.80
CA LEU A 391 -24.33 -15.08 3.21
C LEU A 391 -25.23 -15.11 1.97
N THR A 392 -26.18 -16.04 1.91
CA THR A 392 -27.30 -15.95 0.95
C THR A 392 -28.47 -15.28 1.62
N VAL A 393 -28.75 -14.04 1.22
CA VAL A 393 -29.99 -13.33 1.56
C VAL A 393 -31.04 -13.74 0.52
N GLU A 394 -31.91 -14.68 0.83
CA GLU A 394 -33.12 -14.90 0.03
C GLU A 394 -34.17 -13.85 0.40
N GLY A 395 -34.41 -12.93 -0.52
CA GLY A 395 -35.45 -11.92 -0.41
C GLY A 395 -36.81 -12.47 -0.84
N SER A 396 -37.81 -12.35 0.02
CA SER A 396 -39.19 -12.16 -0.41
C SER A 396 -39.64 -10.75 -0.01
N HIS A 397 -40.43 -10.11 -0.86
CA HIS A 397 -40.67 -8.67 -0.84
C HIS A 397 -41.32 -8.17 0.47
N HIS A 398 -40.78 -7.05 0.97
CA HIS A 398 -41.11 -6.27 2.17
C HIS A 398 -40.42 -6.71 3.47
N THR A 399 -39.59 -5.80 4.01
CA THR A 399 -38.66 -5.93 5.16
C THR A 399 -37.50 -6.93 4.98
N THR A 400 -36.35 -6.43 4.50
CA THR A 400 -35.09 -7.18 4.40
C THR A 400 -34.61 -7.60 5.78
N THR A 401 -34.93 -8.84 6.15
CA THR A 401 -34.71 -9.45 7.46
C THR A 401 -33.52 -10.42 7.31
N LEU A 402 -32.35 -10.05 7.85
CA LEU A 402 -31.08 -10.79 7.77
C LEU A 402 -31.10 -12.07 8.62
N GLN A 403 -31.52 -13.21 8.07
CA GLN A 403 -31.43 -14.50 8.77
C GLN A 403 -29.96 -14.88 9.02
N LEU A 404 -29.53 -14.87 10.28
CA LEU A 404 -28.17 -15.24 10.68
C LEU A 404 -27.96 -16.77 10.80
N SER A 405 -28.97 -17.56 10.42
CA SER A 405 -28.96 -19.02 10.43
C SER A 405 -27.91 -19.65 9.52
N THR A 406 -27.17 -18.86 8.72
CA THR A 406 -26.10 -19.37 7.86
C THR A 406 -24.70 -19.09 8.41
N TYR A 407 -24.51 -18.13 9.33
CA TYR A 407 -23.18 -17.74 9.80
C TYR A 407 -22.66 -18.58 10.97
N ALA A 408 -23.56 -19.09 11.83
CA ALA A 408 -23.18 -20.02 12.88
C ALA A 408 -22.83 -21.43 12.32
N THR A 409 -23.36 -21.77 11.13
CA THR A 409 -23.33 -23.13 10.59
C THR A 409 -21.99 -23.79 10.33
N LYS A 410 -20.85 -23.09 10.19
CA LYS A 410 -19.69 -23.87 9.72
C LYS A 410 -18.24 -23.50 9.94
N ASN A 411 -17.80 -22.36 10.49
CA ASN A 411 -16.37 -22.19 10.87
C ASN A 411 -15.97 -20.85 11.54
N ALA A 412 -16.83 -19.83 11.57
CA ALA A 412 -16.46 -18.55 12.18
C ALA A 412 -16.84 -18.52 13.67
N LYS A 413 -15.84 -18.49 14.57
CA LYS A 413 -16.07 -18.23 16.00
C LYS A 413 -16.60 -16.81 16.16
N ILE A 414 -17.93 -16.66 16.30
CA ILE A 414 -18.52 -15.40 16.76
C ILE A 414 -18.13 -15.25 18.23
N ASP A 415 -17.19 -14.34 18.50
CA ASP A 415 -16.86 -13.91 19.85
C ASP A 415 -18.08 -13.26 20.52
N SER A 416 -18.33 -13.60 21.78
CA SER A 416 -19.26 -12.94 22.70
C SER A 416 -19.32 -11.40 22.60
N LYS A 417 -18.17 -10.73 22.38
CA LYS A 417 -18.06 -9.27 22.21
C LYS A 417 -18.76 -8.81 20.92
N LEU A 418 -18.59 -9.55 19.82
CA LEU A 418 -19.25 -9.29 18.56
C LEU A 418 -20.76 -9.52 18.68
N LEU A 419 -21.18 -10.61 19.33
CA LEU A 419 -22.61 -10.90 19.57
C LEU A 419 -23.27 -9.81 20.42
N SER A 420 -22.62 -9.35 21.50
CA SER A 420 -23.16 -8.28 22.35
C SER A 420 -23.36 -6.97 21.58
N LEU A 421 -22.38 -6.62 20.75
CA LEU A 421 -22.44 -5.47 19.83
C LEU A 421 -23.60 -5.59 18.84
N MET A 422 -23.71 -6.76 18.23
CA MET A 422 -24.75 -7.17 17.31
C MET A 422 -26.17 -7.03 17.92
N VAL A 423 -26.35 -7.49 19.16
CA VAL A 423 -27.58 -7.32 19.95
C VAL A 423 -27.88 -5.84 20.23
N GLN A 424 -26.86 -5.04 20.58
CA GLN A 424 -27.02 -3.60 20.82
C GLN A 424 -27.44 -2.83 19.56
N VAL A 425 -27.00 -3.28 18.38
CA VAL A 425 -27.34 -2.65 17.10
C VAL A 425 -28.76 -3.06 16.66
N GLY A 426 -29.31 -4.14 17.20
CA GLY A 426 -30.72 -4.53 17.05
C GLY A 426 -31.04 -5.15 15.70
N THR A 427 -30.03 -5.62 14.98
CA THR A 427 -30.13 -5.98 13.56
C THR A 427 -30.20 -7.49 13.32
N ILE A 428 -30.26 -8.32 14.36
CA ILE A 428 -29.92 -9.75 14.24
C ILE A 428 -31.00 -10.68 14.76
N PHE A 429 -31.22 -11.72 13.94
CA PHE A 429 -32.05 -12.88 14.24
C PHE A 429 -31.12 -14.04 14.54
N TYR A 430 -31.16 -14.51 15.79
CA TYR A 430 -30.44 -15.71 16.18
C TYR A 430 -31.41 -16.90 16.13
N LEU A 431 -31.19 -17.79 15.18
CA LEU A 431 -31.87 -19.08 15.12
C LEU A 431 -30.88 -20.13 15.61
N TYR A 432 -31.27 -20.88 16.64
CA TYR A 432 -30.45 -21.96 17.18
C TYR A 432 -30.21 -23.06 16.14
N GLU A 433 -28.98 -23.57 16.13
CA GLU A 433 -28.57 -24.76 15.38
C GLU A 433 -28.25 -25.88 16.36
N ASP A 434 -28.33 -27.14 15.99
CA ASP A 434 -28.26 -28.25 16.96
C ASP A 434 -26.84 -28.53 17.54
N THR A 435 -26.20 -27.51 18.14
CA THR A 435 -24.88 -27.54 18.75
C THR A 435 -24.89 -26.89 20.14
N PRO A 436 -24.18 -27.43 21.14
CA PRO A 436 -24.13 -26.87 22.49
C PRO A 436 -23.67 -25.40 22.55
N GLU A 437 -22.70 -25.02 21.73
CA GLU A 437 -22.16 -23.66 21.69
C GLU A 437 -23.21 -22.65 21.21
N SER A 438 -24.00 -23.02 20.21
CA SER A 438 -25.07 -22.17 19.72
C SER A 438 -26.21 -22.02 20.74
N PHE A 439 -26.42 -23.02 21.60
CA PHE A 439 -27.39 -22.92 22.68
C PHE A 439 -26.97 -21.83 23.67
N GLU A 440 -25.70 -21.84 24.09
CA GLU A 440 -25.16 -20.84 25.01
C GLU A 440 -25.20 -19.43 24.42
N LEU A 441 -24.91 -19.28 23.12
CA LEU A 441 -25.05 -18.00 22.43
C LEU A 441 -26.51 -17.52 22.37
N MET A 442 -27.47 -18.42 22.14
CA MET A 442 -28.90 -18.11 22.19
C MET A 442 -29.30 -17.64 23.60
N LYS A 443 -28.83 -18.32 24.65
CA LYS A 443 -29.08 -17.91 26.04
C LYS A 443 -28.53 -16.52 26.31
N GLN A 444 -27.31 -16.25 25.87
CA GLN A 444 -26.68 -14.93 25.98
C GLN A 444 -27.46 -13.86 25.21
N PHE A 445 -27.90 -14.16 23.99
CA PHE A 445 -28.69 -13.25 23.14
C PHE A 445 -29.97 -12.79 23.87
N TYR A 446 -30.80 -13.71 24.35
CA TYR A 446 -32.03 -13.34 25.05
C TYR A 446 -31.76 -12.69 26.41
N LYS A 447 -30.67 -13.08 27.09
CA LYS A 447 -30.24 -12.45 28.35
C LYS A 447 -29.81 -11.01 28.16
N GLU A 448 -29.13 -10.66 27.08
CA GLU A 448 -28.64 -9.29 26.82
C GLU A 448 -29.66 -8.42 26.09
N SER A 449 -30.60 -9.03 25.38
CA SER A 449 -31.62 -8.32 24.61
C SER A 449 -32.52 -7.43 25.48
N LYS A 450 -32.86 -6.25 24.97
CA LYS A 450 -33.91 -5.38 25.54
C LYS A 450 -35.26 -5.85 25.02
N ILE A 451 -36.33 -5.64 25.81
CA ILE A 451 -37.69 -5.95 25.37
C ILE A 451 -38.01 -5.07 24.17
N ASN A 452 -38.24 -5.70 23.02
CA ASN A 452 -38.58 -5.07 21.75
C ASN A 452 -39.59 -5.98 21.04
N PRO A 453 -40.68 -5.45 20.45
CA PRO A 453 -41.69 -6.24 19.73
C PRO A 453 -41.10 -7.24 18.73
N HIS A 454 -40.05 -6.86 18.01
CA HIS A 454 -39.37 -7.74 17.06
C HIS A 454 -38.70 -8.92 17.78
N ILE A 455 -37.95 -8.66 18.86
CA ILE A 455 -37.29 -9.72 19.64
C ILE A 455 -38.32 -10.67 20.28
N SER A 456 -39.46 -10.14 20.71
CA SER A 456 -40.57 -10.97 21.19
C SER A 456 -41.13 -11.88 20.10
N GLN A 457 -41.27 -11.40 18.86
CA GLN A 457 -41.67 -12.24 17.73
C GLN A 457 -40.65 -13.35 17.46
N TYR A 458 -39.34 -13.07 17.54
CA TYR A 458 -38.31 -14.10 17.33
C TYR A 458 -38.25 -15.11 18.47
N TYR A 459 -38.44 -14.66 19.71
CA TYR A 459 -38.59 -15.56 20.84
C TYR A 459 -39.72 -16.57 20.59
N LEU A 460 -40.89 -16.09 20.14
CA LEU A 460 -42.04 -16.95 19.82
C LEU A 460 -41.73 -17.89 18.65
N PHE A 461 -41.10 -17.38 17.58
CA PHE A 461 -40.72 -18.19 16.42
C PHE A 461 -39.72 -19.29 16.77
N GLN A 462 -38.70 -18.98 17.58
CA GLN A 462 -37.74 -19.97 18.07
C GLN A 462 -38.43 -21.02 18.95
N LEU A 463 -39.32 -20.59 19.86
CA LEU A 463 -40.09 -21.49 20.71
C LEU A 463 -40.97 -22.45 19.89
N GLN A 464 -41.66 -21.94 18.87
CA GLN A 464 -42.44 -22.75 17.93
C GLN A 464 -41.55 -23.72 17.15
N THR A 465 -40.45 -23.22 16.56
CA THR A 465 -39.52 -24.03 15.78
C THR A 465 -38.94 -25.17 16.62
N SER A 466 -38.37 -24.86 17.79
CA SER A 466 -37.81 -25.85 18.72
C SER A 466 -38.85 -26.86 19.22
N THR A 467 -40.12 -26.46 19.31
CA THR A 467 -41.21 -27.39 19.62
C THR A 467 -41.48 -28.35 18.46
N THR A 468 -41.57 -27.83 17.23
CA THR A 468 -41.80 -28.66 16.03
C THR A 468 -40.66 -29.65 15.74
N THR A 469 -39.43 -29.31 16.15
CA THR A 469 -38.22 -30.13 16.00
C THR A 469 -37.90 -30.97 17.25
N ASN A 470 -38.75 -30.96 18.27
CA ASN A 470 -38.59 -31.75 19.50
C ASN A 470 -37.30 -31.44 20.30
N GLN A 471 -36.84 -30.18 20.28
CA GLN A 471 -35.66 -29.71 21.01
C GLN A 471 -36.03 -29.32 22.45
N ILE A 472 -36.19 -30.33 23.31
CA ILE A 472 -36.71 -30.16 24.68
C ILE A 472 -35.91 -29.18 25.54
N GLU A 473 -34.59 -29.19 25.48
CA GLU A 473 -33.72 -28.36 26.33
C GLU A 473 -33.89 -26.86 26.03
N ILE A 474 -34.12 -26.51 24.76
CA ILE A 474 -34.35 -25.13 24.33
C ILE A 474 -35.72 -24.67 24.77
N VAL A 475 -36.74 -25.51 24.57
CA VAL A 475 -38.10 -25.20 25.00
C VAL A 475 -38.14 -25.03 26.52
N ASP A 476 -37.41 -25.87 27.28
CA ASP A 476 -37.23 -25.70 28.72
C ASP A 476 -36.61 -24.34 29.07
N TYR A 477 -35.49 -23.99 28.44
CA TYR A 477 -34.84 -22.71 28.67
C TYR A 477 -35.77 -21.53 28.36
N LEU A 478 -36.40 -21.53 27.19
CA LEU A 478 -37.25 -20.44 26.72
C LEU A 478 -38.48 -20.26 27.62
N LEU A 479 -39.09 -21.34 28.09
CA LEU A 479 -40.27 -21.28 28.96
C LEU A 479 -39.90 -21.02 30.43
N ASN A 480 -39.00 -21.82 30.99
CA ASN A 480 -38.78 -21.87 32.43
C ASN A 480 -37.62 -21.01 32.92
N GLN A 481 -36.60 -20.75 32.08
CA GLN A 481 -35.37 -20.06 32.50
C GLN A 481 -35.29 -18.61 31.99
N GLN A 482 -36.06 -18.28 30.94
CA GLN A 482 -36.12 -16.94 30.39
C GLN A 482 -37.15 -16.07 31.15
N SER A 483 -36.72 -14.90 31.66
CA SER A 483 -37.55 -14.01 32.51
C SER A 483 -38.06 -12.71 31.86
N LYS A 484 -37.56 -12.37 30.66
CA LYS A 484 -37.88 -11.15 29.91
C LYS A 484 -39.00 -11.33 28.89
N PHE A 485 -39.07 -12.51 28.27
CA PHE A 485 -39.99 -12.83 27.18
C PHE A 485 -40.89 -13.99 27.61
N HIS A 486 -42.19 -13.85 27.37
CA HIS A 486 -43.18 -14.85 27.75
C HIS A 486 -44.15 -15.12 26.60
N PRO A 487 -44.51 -16.39 26.37
CA PRO A 487 -45.52 -16.72 25.38
C PRO A 487 -46.90 -16.30 25.85
N THR A 488 -47.78 -15.97 24.90
CA THR A 488 -49.18 -15.74 25.23
C THR A 488 -49.89 -17.07 25.51
N ALA A 489 -51.07 -17.00 26.13
CA ALA A 489 -51.96 -18.14 26.29
C ALA A 489 -52.25 -18.87 24.96
N LEU A 490 -52.47 -18.11 23.89
CA LEU A 490 -52.72 -18.65 22.55
C LEU A 490 -51.51 -19.44 22.04
N ASN A 491 -50.30 -18.89 22.18
CA ASN A 491 -49.08 -19.58 21.77
C ASN A 491 -48.91 -20.90 22.53
N LEU A 492 -49.16 -20.92 23.85
CA LEU A 492 -49.05 -22.14 24.65
C LEU A 492 -50.04 -23.23 24.22
N VAL A 493 -51.25 -22.85 23.82
CA VAL A 493 -52.26 -23.77 23.26
C VAL A 493 -51.78 -24.36 21.93
N GLU A 494 -51.22 -23.54 21.05
CA GLU A 494 -50.65 -23.99 19.76
C GLU A 494 -49.51 -25.00 19.99
N LEU A 495 -48.56 -24.68 20.87
CA LEU A 495 -47.41 -25.56 21.16
C LEU A 495 -47.84 -26.90 21.77
N LEU A 496 -48.81 -26.90 22.68
CA LEU A 496 -49.35 -28.14 23.26
C LEU A 496 -50.09 -28.99 22.23
N SER A 497 -50.83 -28.33 21.35
CA SER A 497 -51.54 -28.97 20.25
C SER A 497 -50.56 -29.64 19.28
N GLU A 498 -49.47 -28.94 18.92
CA GLU A 498 -48.41 -29.48 18.07
C GLU A 498 -47.71 -30.69 18.71
N CYS A 499 -47.33 -30.59 19.99
CA CYS A 499 -46.74 -31.69 20.74
C CYS A 499 -47.67 -32.92 20.81
N TYR A 500 -48.97 -32.70 21.00
CA TYR A 500 -49.95 -33.78 21.03
C TYR A 500 -50.06 -34.46 19.65
N ASN A 501 -50.20 -33.66 18.59
CA ASN A 501 -50.35 -34.14 17.22
C ASN A 501 -49.13 -34.96 16.75
N ARG A 502 -47.92 -34.55 17.14
CA ARG A 502 -46.66 -35.24 16.85
C ARG A 502 -46.26 -36.30 17.87
N GLN A 503 -47.04 -36.48 18.94
CA GLN A 503 -46.77 -37.43 20.04
C GLN A 503 -45.47 -37.17 20.82
N PHE A 504 -45.02 -35.91 20.91
CA PHE A 504 -43.87 -35.49 21.70
C PHE A 504 -44.21 -35.42 23.20
N LYS A 505 -44.38 -36.59 23.83
CA LYS A 505 -44.82 -36.70 25.24
C LYS A 505 -43.96 -35.90 26.22
N PRO A 506 -42.61 -35.89 26.14
CA PRO A 506 -41.78 -35.12 27.06
C PRO A 506 -42.03 -33.61 26.97
N LEU A 507 -42.07 -33.04 25.76
CA LEU A 507 -42.39 -31.62 25.58
C LEU A 507 -43.83 -31.29 25.98
N HIS A 508 -44.79 -32.17 25.68
CA HIS A 508 -46.18 -31.99 26.11
C HIS A 508 -46.28 -31.84 27.63
N LEU A 509 -45.60 -32.71 28.39
CA LEU A 509 -45.55 -32.63 29.84
C LEU A 509 -44.87 -31.35 30.33
N LEU A 510 -43.76 -30.96 29.69
CA LEU A 510 -43.01 -29.76 30.03
C LEU A 510 -43.86 -28.49 29.86
N ILE A 511 -44.48 -28.30 28.69
CA ILE A 511 -45.32 -27.13 28.42
C ILE A 511 -46.54 -27.13 29.35
N LYS A 512 -47.13 -28.29 29.61
CA LYS A 512 -48.25 -28.42 30.55
C LYS A 512 -47.86 -28.03 31.98
N GLN A 513 -46.68 -28.44 32.45
CA GLN A 513 -46.16 -28.04 33.77
C GLN A 513 -45.93 -26.53 33.83
N PHE A 514 -45.36 -25.93 32.78
CA PHE A 514 -45.19 -24.48 32.70
C PHE A 514 -46.53 -23.74 32.84
N ILE A 515 -47.58 -24.18 32.14
CA ILE A 515 -48.93 -23.58 32.26
C ILE A 515 -49.48 -23.70 33.67
N ILE A 516 -49.36 -24.87 34.30
CA ILE A 516 -49.83 -25.09 35.67
C ILE A 516 -49.12 -24.11 36.63
N ASN A 517 -47.81 -23.97 36.50
CA ASN A 517 -47.02 -23.05 37.32
C ASN A 517 -47.43 -21.60 37.09
N GLN A 518 -47.65 -21.17 35.84
CA GLN A 518 -48.12 -19.83 35.52
C GLN A 518 -49.52 -19.53 36.09
N ASN A 519 -50.42 -20.51 36.10
CA ASN A 519 -51.74 -20.37 36.72
C ASN A 519 -51.66 -20.22 38.24
N GLN A 520 -50.76 -20.95 38.88
CA GLN A 520 -50.51 -20.81 40.32
C GLN A 520 -49.94 -19.44 40.67
N ILE A 521 -49.00 -18.92 39.88
CA ILE A 521 -48.37 -17.62 40.10
C ILE A 521 -49.36 -16.47 39.89
N ASN A 522 -50.12 -16.49 38.78
CA ASN A 522 -50.97 -15.37 38.39
C ASN A 522 -52.36 -15.41 39.05
N LYS A 523 -52.70 -16.47 39.82
CA LYS A 523 -54.07 -16.74 40.32
C LYS A 523 -55.15 -16.70 39.23
N ASN A 524 -54.73 -16.85 37.97
CA ASN A 524 -55.63 -16.86 36.83
C ASN A 524 -56.13 -18.29 36.64
N ASN A 525 -57.46 -18.46 36.65
CA ASN A 525 -58.11 -19.70 36.28
C ASN A 525 -58.11 -19.87 34.75
N PHE A 526 -56.93 -19.82 34.12
CA PHE A 526 -56.82 -20.08 32.69
C PHE A 526 -57.22 -21.53 32.42
N LYS A 527 -58.41 -21.70 31.83
CA LYS A 527 -58.94 -23.01 31.44
C LYS A 527 -58.26 -23.43 30.14
N PHE A 528 -57.57 -24.57 30.18
CA PHE A 528 -56.85 -25.09 29.04
C PHE A 528 -57.82 -25.72 28.02
N GLN A 529 -57.70 -25.32 26.75
CA GLN A 529 -58.41 -25.92 25.62
C GLN A 529 -57.43 -26.20 24.49
N TYR A 530 -57.54 -27.37 23.85
CA TYR A 530 -56.78 -27.66 22.63
C TYR A 530 -57.37 -26.89 21.45
N ASN A 531 -56.54 -26.52 20.47
CA ASN A 531 -57.03 -25.89 19.25
C ASN A 531 -57.84 -26.89 18.39
N GLU A 532 -58.57 -26.36 17.41
CA GLU A 532 -59.43 -27.14 16.50
C GLU A 532 -58.66 -28.27 15.79
N SER A 533 -57.38 -28.06 15.46
CA SER A 533 -56.56 -29.04 14.75
C SER A 533 -56.43 -30.37 15.50
N VAL A 534 -56.32 -30.34 16.83
CA VAL A 534 -56.23 -31.55 17.66
C VAL A 534 -57.55 -32.30 17.63
N TRP A 535 -58.67 -31.57 17.77
CA TRP A 535 -60.00 -32.18 17.71
C TRP A 535 -60.25 -32.84 16.36
N ASN A 536 -59.90 -32.16 15.26
CA ASN A 536 -60.00 -32.69 13.91
C ASN A 536 -59.10 -33.93 13.70
N GLN A 537 -57.89 -33.95 14.27
CA GLN A 537 -57.00 -35.10 14.18
C GLN A 537 -57.49 -36.31 15.00
N VAL A 538 -58.05 -36.08 16.19
CA VAL A 538 -58.60 -37.17 17.03
C VAL A 538 -59.91 -37.70 16.42
N ALA A 539 -60.76 -36.82 15.90
CA ALA A 539 -62.00 -37.19 15.22
C ALA A 539 -61.73 -38.00 13.95
N SER A 540 -60.79 -37.57 13.10
CA SER A 540 -60.46 -38.27 11.84
C SER A 540 -59.88 -39.67 12.07
N ARG A 541 -59.22 -39.91 13.21
CA ARG A 541 -58.73 -41.25 13.60
C ARG A 541 -59.81 -42.18 14.18
N GLY A 542 -61.04 -41.69 14.40
CA GLY A 542 -62.14 -42.49 14.96
C GLY A 542 -61.90 -42.93 16.41
N GLU A 543 -61.00 -42.26 17.14
CA GLU A 543 -60.60 -42.67 18.50
C GLU A 543 -61.57 -42.13 19.56
N ILE A 544 -62.84 -42.56 19.52
CA ILE A 544 -63.94 -42.08 20.40
C ILE A 544 -63.54 -42.13 21.88
N LYS A 545 -62.87 -43.21 22.33
CA LYS A 545 -62.39 -43.33 23.72
C LYS A 545 -61.36 -42.26 24.11
N LYS A 546 -60.57 -41.75 23.15
CA LYS A 546 -59.63 -40.64 23.41
C LYS A 546 -60.36 -39.30 23.44
N ILE A 547 -61.35 -39.09 22.56
CA ILE A 547 -62.24 -37.92 22.61
C ILE A 547 -62.92 -37.83 23.97
N ASP A 548 -63.53 -38.92 24.45
CA ASP A 548 -64.18 -38.96 25.77
C ASP A 548 -63.21 -38.64 26.91
N ARG A 549 -61.95 -39.13 26.82
CA ARG A 549 -60.91 -38.83 27.82
C ARG A 549 -60.45 -37.37 27.77
N LEU A 550 -60.42 -36.76 26.58
CA LEU A 550 -60.08 -35.35 26.42
C LEU A 550 -61.21 -34.48 26.98
N LEU A 551 -62.46 -34.76 26.58
CA LEU A 551 -63.66 -34.08 27.06
C LEU A 551 -63.84 -34.17 28.58
N LYS A 552 -63.55 -35.33 29.19
CA LYS A 552 -63.60 -35.48 30.66
C LYS A 552 -62.53 -34.67 31.41
N LYS A 553 -61.42 -34.32 30.75
CA LYS A 553 -60.29 -33.61 31.36
C LYS A 553 -60.34 -32.10 31.11
N THR A 554 -60.96 -31.68 30.02
CA THR A 554 -61.28 -30.27 29.76
C THR A 554 -62.60 -29.93 30.46
N VAL A 555 -62.60 -29.02 31.43
CA VAL A 555 -63.84 -28.51 32.03
C VAL A 555 -64.77 -28.05 30.90
N HIS A 556 -66.05 -28.46 30.97
CA HIS A 556 -67.09 -28.19 29.97
C HIS A 556 -66.91 -26.83 29.29
N LEU A 557 -66.82 -26.86 27.95
CA LEU A 557 -66.99 -25.69 27.10
C LEU A 557 -68.41 -25.15 27.35
N ASP A 558 -68.52 -24.10 28.16
CA ASP A 558 -69.75 -23.33 28.25
C ASP A 558 -69.92 -22.61 26.90
N SER A 559 -70.63 -23.27 25.98
CA SER A 559 -70.94 -22.89 24.59
C SER A 559 -69.82 -23.04 23.55
N PHE A 560 -70.17 -23.66 22.42
CA PHE A 560 -69.37 -23.71 21.18
C PHE A 560 -69.48 -22.40 20.37
N ASP A 561 -70.31 -21.45 20.82
CA ASP A 561 -70.64 -20.23 20.08
C ASP A 561 -69.49 -19.21 20.04
N SER A 562 -68.42 -19.41 20.82
CA SER A 562 -67.24 -18.53 20.81
C SER A 562 -66.08 -19.03 19.95
N VAL A 563 -66.26 -20.10 19.16
CA VAL A 563 -65.21 -20.74 18.33
C VAL A 563 -65.55 -20.71 16.82
N ILE A 564 -66.63 -20.02 16.43
CA ILE A 564 -66.89 -19.58 15.05
C ILE A 564 -66.67 -18.08 15.00
#